data_AF-A0A932YBN5-F1
#
_entry.id   AF-A0A932YBN5-F1
#
_cell.length_a   1.000
_cell.length_b   1.000
_cell.length_c   1.000
_cell.angle_alpha   90.00
_cell.angle_beta   90.00
_cell.angle_gamma   90.00
#
_symmetry.space_group_name_H-M   'P 1'
#
loop_
_entity.id
_entity.type
_entity.pdbx_description
1 polymer ?
#
loop_
_entity_poly.entity_id
_entity_poly.type
_entity_poly.pdbx_seq_one_letter_code
_entity_poly.pdbx_strand_id
1 'polypeptide(L)'
;MPNRITVDYRITCPAQEIEKFTRYITFEQTVEVPEDSPLSAHIQENVIGKIEKIEPVPSQKDRFEVRLSYDTHLSGFQLPQLINLIYGNISIQKGVLLTDFHLPQDLLSRFKGPNYGIDGIRKILGVFGRPLLATAVKPNGTPVKQMAEIVKEFALGGGDIIKDDQNLPSRDFAAFRERAEACHYAAEEINSRTGRKTLYFPILSAPLEDLDRYLEFIVQKGIRGILICPMIMGLESVRSIAARYPLIIMAHPSFTGTHFQDTHHGIPPSILYGKIFRLIGTDISVYTNVGGRFSMTREECLAIAQRLQEPWDNLRPSFPSPAGGMRLENLPGLMKDYGEPSVFLIGGALLMHSQDLRRSTEKFMSLIQKEFRERLEPPETALASACEIPGNGAKRELLYHLPFEKSFHWVGRSPTEYKPTQELPFREVSRHELIGKNGEKTSFELRYFEIQPGGYTSLEKHVHDHTVICVRGKGILAREKEKILLKTMDIGYVGSLQTHQLRNESQKPFGFFCIVDKNRDKPRKP
;
A
#
# COMPACT_ATOMS: atom_id res chain seq x y z
N MET A 1 -23.57 -14.84 12.88
CA MET A 1 -22.61 -15.73 13.58
C MET A 1 -21.70 -14.86 14.42
N PRO A 2 -21.21 -15.30 15.59
CA PRO A 2 -20.23 -14.53 16.33
C PRO A 2 -19.01 -14.28 15.44
N ASN A 3 -18.57 -13.03 15.47
CA ASN A 3 -17.64 -12.50 14.51
C ASN A 3 -16.21 -12.78 14.99
N ARG A 4 -15.66 -13.93 14.60
CA ARG A 4 -14.41 -14.48 15.18
C ARG A 4 -13.31 -14.64 14.14
N ILE A 5 -12.08 -14.37 14.58
CA ILE A 5 -10.86 -14.73 13.87
C ILE A 5 -10.66 -16.22 14.06
N THR A 6 -10.40 -16.96 13.00
CA THR A 6 -10.04 -18.39 13.09
C THR A 6 -8.57 -18.54 12.75
N VAL A 7 -7.82 -19.33 13.52
CA VAL A 7 -6.39 -19.56 13.32
C VAL A 7 -6.12 -21.05 13.33
N ASP A 8 -5.42 -21.50 12.30
CA ASP A 8 -4.98 -22.88 12.15
C ASP A 8 -3.50 -22.97 12.53
N TYR A 9 -3.22 -23.90 13.42
CA TYR A 9 -1.88 -24.25 13.85
C TYR A 9 -1.62 -25.71 13.55
N ARG A 10 -0.35 -26.03 13.29
CA ARG A 10 0.15 -27.39 13.40
C ARG A 10 1.05 -27.48 14.63
N ILE A 11 0.65 -28.32 15.58
CA ILE A 11 1.34 -28.49 16.86
C ILE A 11 2.10 -29.81 16.86
N THR A 12 3.35 -29.77 17.33
CA THR A 12 4.22 -30.94 17.51
C THR A 12 4.42 -31.18 19.00
N CYS A 13 3.80 -32.22 19.56
CA CYS A 13 3.90 -32.61 20.96
C CYS A 13 3.49 -34.07 21.17
N PRO A 14 3.89 -34.72 22.30
CA PRO A 14 3.40 -36.04 22.64
C PRO A 14 1.87 -36.09 22.63
N ALA A 15 1.30 -37.17 22.07
CA ALA A 15 -0.15 -37.28 21.90
C ALA A 15 -0.96 -37.09 23.19
N GLN A 16 -0.45 -37.52 24.36
CA GLN A 16 -1.14 -37.31 25.63
C GLN A 16 -1.19 -35.84 26.09
N GLU A 17 -0.33 -34.96 25.56
CA GLU A 17 -0.23 -33.55 25.98
C GLU A 17 -1.03 -32.59 25.11
N ILE A 18 -1.53 -33.00 23.93
CA ILE A 18 -2.13 -32.09 22.94
C ILE A 18 -3.31 -31.28 23.50
N GLU A 19 -4.17 -31.94 24.28
CA GLU A 19 -5.33 -31.31 24.91
C GLU A 19 -4.91 -30.19 25.87
N LYS A 20 -3.94 -30.49 26.75
CA LYS A 20 -3.39 -29.54 27.71
C LYS A 20 -2.66 -28.40 27.00
N PHE A 21 -1.87 -28.73 25.99
CA PHE A 21 -1.07 -27.76 25.24
C PHE A 21 -1.97 -26.81 24.43
N THR A 22 -3.04 -27.33 23.83
CA THR A 22 -4.01 -26.51 23.09
C THR A 22 -4.76 -25.55 24.02
N ARG A 23 -5.16 -26.01 25.21
CA ARG A 23 -5.75 -25.13 26.25
C ARG A 23 -4.76 -24.06 26.71
N TYR A 24 -3.51 -24.42 26.95
CA TYR A 24 -2.45 -23.46 27.27
C TYR A 24 -2.34 -22.35 26.22
N ILE A 25 -2.24 -22.70 24.93
CA ILE A 25 -2.17 -21.71 23.83
C ILE A 25 -3.39 -20.79 23.84
N THR A 26 -4.57 -21.36 24.06
CA THR A 26 -5.84 -20.61 24.08
C THR A 26 -5.85 -19.55 25.18
N PHE A 27 -5.38 -19.89 26.39
CA PHE A 27 -5.29 -18.96 27.52
C PHE A 27 -4.16 -17.94 27.31
N GLU A 28 -2.98 -18.40 26.89
CA GLU A 28 -1.79 -17.57 26.67
C GLU A 28 -2.06 -16.44 25.66
N GLN A 29 -2.80 -16.72 24.58
CA GLN A 29 -3.12 -15.71 23.57
C GLN A 29 -4.27 -14.77 23.93
N THR A 30 -5.02 -15.05 24.99
CA THR A 30 -6.23 -14.27 25.33
C THR A 30 -6.17 -13.60 26.69
N VAL A 31 -5.93 -14.37 27.76
CA VAL A 31 -6.01 -13.88 29.14
C VAL A 31 -4.67 -13.90 29.87
N GLU A 32 -3.66 -14.62 29.35
CA GLU A 32 -2.28 -14.66 29.87
C GLU A 32 -2.19 -14.96 31.39
N VAL A 33 -3.03 -15.88 31.86
CA VAL A 33 -3.05 -16.35 33.26
C VAL A 33 -3.19 -17.87 33.33
N PRO A 34 -2.81 -18.51 34.45
CA PRO A 34 -3.07 -19.94 34.68
C PRO A 34 -4.55 -20.30 34.50
N GLU A 35 -4.81 -21.50 33.97
CA GLU A 35 -6.18 -21.97 33.67
C GLU A 35 -7.10 -22.01 34.90
N ASP A 36 -6.54 -22.24 36.08
CA ASP A 36 -7.23 -22.28 37.37
C ASP A 36 -7.42 -20.91 38.03
N SER A 37 -7.02 -19.82 37.36
CA SER A 37 -7.21 -18.46 37.87
C SER A 37 -8.70 -18.12 38.02
N PRO A 38 -9.10 -17.42 39.09
CA PRO A 38 -10.50 -17.03 39.30
C PRO A 38 -10.91 -15.92 38.31
N LEU A 39 -11.43 -16.32 37.15
CA LEU A 39 -11.91 -15.42 36.09
C LEU A 39 -13.41 -15.14 36.21
N SER A 40 -13.83 -13.91 35.91
CA SER A 40 -15.25 -13.55 35.88
C SER A 40 -16.00 -14.26 34.74
N ALA A 41 -17.31 -14.45 34.87
CA ALA A 41 -18.14 -15.05 33.82
C ALA A 41 -18.00 -14.31 32.48
N HIS A 42 -17.89 -12.97 32.53
CA HIS A 42 -17.68 -12.16 31.33
C HIS A 42 -16.38 -12.53 30.59
N ILE A 43 -15.26 -12.71 31.29
CA ILE A 43 -13.99 -13.11 30.69
C ILE A 43 -14.08 -14.52 30.11
N GLN A 44 -14.65 -15.46 30.87
CA GLN A 44 -14.80 -16.85 30.44
C GLN A 44 -15.63 -16.98 29.17
N GLU A 45 -16.71 -16.20 29.05
CA GLU A 45 -17.63 -16.30 27.91
C GLU A 45 -17.15 -15.52 26.67
N ASN A 46 -16.49 -14.37 26.85
CA ASN A 46 -16.27 -13.41 25.77
C ASN A 46 -14.79 -13.21 25.38
N VAL A 47 -13.84 -13.47 26.29
CA VAL A 47 -12.42 -13.18 26.06
C VAL A 47 -11.63 -14.43 25.72
N ILE A 48 -11.87 -15.53 26.44
CA ILE A 48 -11.11 -16.77 26.22
C ILE A 48 -11.35 -17.28 24.78
N GLY A 49 -10.28 -17.69 24.12
CA GLY A 49 -10.34 -18.32 22.81
C GLY A 49 -11.14 -19.63 22.86
N LYS A 50 -11.56 -20.13 21.69
CA LYS A 50 -12.28 -21.40 21.59
C LYS A 50 -11.44 -22.41 20.84
N ILE A 51 -11.39 -23.62 21.37
CA ILE A 51 -10.85 -24.77 20.66
C ILE A 51 -11.95 -25.27 19.73
N GLU A 52 -11.77 -25.06 18.44
CA GLU A 52 -12.74 -25.49 17.41
C GLU A 52 -12.43 -26.92 16.95
N LYS A 53 -11.14 -27.29 16.93
CA LYS A 53 -10.69 -28.55 16.36
C LYS A 53 -9.33 -28.96 16.89
N ILE A 54 -9.16 -30.25 17.15
CA ILE A 54 -7.87 -30.93 17.36
C ILE A 54 -7.93 -32.25 16.59
N GLU A 55 -7.05 -32.46 15.62
CA GLU A 55 -6.97 -33.71 14.84
C GLU A 55 -5.52 -34.15 14.63
N PRO A 56 -5.21 -35.46 14.70
CA PRO A 56 -3.88 -35.94 14.35
C PRO A 56 -3.60 -35.74 12.85
N VAL A 57 -2.38 -35.35 12.51
CA VAL A 57 -1.93 -35.29 11.12
C VAL A 57 -1.71 -36.73 10.61
N PRO A 58 -2.34 -37.15 9.50
CA PRO A 58 -2.19 -38.51 8.98
C PRO A 58 -0.72 -38.88 8.78
N SER A 59 -0.35 -40.09 9.21
CA SER A 59 1.00 -40.65 9.08
C SER A 59 2.13 -39.86 9.76
N GLN A 60 1.81 -38.92 10.65
CA GLN A 60 2.81 -38.14 11.39
C GLN A 60 2.53 -38.24 12.89
N LYS A 61 3.37 -39.02 13.59
CA LYS A 61 3.28 -39.19 15.04
C LYS A 61 3.53 -37.86 15.75
N ASP A 62 2.80 -37.63 16.85
CA ASP A 62 2.98 -36.48 17.73
C ASP A 62 2.80 -35.12 17.02
N ARG A 63 1.98 -35.10 15.96
CA ARG A 63 1.68 -33.90 15.17
C ARG A 63 0.18 -33.74 14.95
N PHE A 64 -0.34 -32.54 15.19
CA PHE A 64 -1.78 -32.28 15.24
C PHE A 64 -2.14 -31.01 14.47
N GLU A 65 -3.23 -31.03 13.70
CA GLU A 65 -3.90 -29.82 13.20
C GLU A 65 -4.83 -29.31 14.30
N VAL A 66 -4.66 -28.05 14.66
CA VAL A 66 -5.42 -27.39 15.72
C VAL A 66 -6.02 -26.12 15.19
N ARG A 67 -7.34 -25.95 15.36
CA ARG A 67 -8.05 -24.72 15.01
C ARG A 67 -8.53 -24.04 16.27
N LEU A 68 -8.11 -22.79 16.43
CA LEU A 68 -8.58 -21.91 17.50
C LEU A 68 -9.39 -20.77 16.90
N SER A 69 -10.32 -20.22 17.67
CA SER A 69 -11.02 -19.01 17.30
C SER A 69 -10.99 -17.96 18.42
N TYR A 70 -10.88 -16.69 18.03
CA TYR A 70 -10.75 -15.55 18.93
C TYR A 70 -11.81 -14.50 18.60
N ASP A 71 -12.30 -13.80 19.62
CA ASP A 71 -13.16 -12.65 19.36
C ASP A 71 -12.38 -11.57 18.60
N THR A 72 -13.00 -11.01 17.58
CA THR A 72 -12.36 -10.01 16.71
C THR A 72 -11.88 -8.77 17.48
N HIS A 73 -12.58 -8.38 18.54
CA HIS A 73 -12.20 -7.22 19.36
C HIS A 73 -10.81 -7.37 20.00
N LEU A 74 -10.34 -8.60 20.25
CA LEU A 74 -9.01 -8.85 20.84
C LEU A 74 -7.86 -8.44 19.92
N SER A 75 -8.11 -8.34 18.61
CA SER A 75 -7.15 -7.78 17.66
C SER A 75 -7.01 -6.26 17.76
N GLY A 76 -7.86 -5.58 18.54
CA GLY A 76 -7.95 -4.12 18.55
C GLY A 76 -8.30 -3.50 17.19
N PHE A 77 -8.67 -4.31 16.19
CA PHE A 77 -8.81 -3.91 14.79
C PHE A 77 -7.53 -3.30 14.20
N GLN A 78 -6.35 -3.71 14.70
CA GLN A 78 -5.04 -3.20 14.29
C GLN A 78 -4.11 -4.36 13.93
N LEU A 79 -3.25 -4.18 12.93
CA LEU A 79 -2.33 -5.23 12.48
C LEU A 79 -1.36 -5.69 13.59
N PRO A 80 -0.70 -4.80 14.37
CA PRO A 80 0.26 -5.25 15.39
C PRO A 80 -0.40 -6.18 16.42
N GLN A 81 -1.58 -5.79 16.91
CA GLN A 81 -2.30 -6.56 17.90
C GLN A 81 -2.92 -7.84 17.29
N LEU A 82 -3.32 -7.83 16.01
CA LEU A 82 -3.69 -9.05 15.29
C LEU A 82 -2.53 -10.04 15.21
N ILE A 83 -1.33 -9.59 14.82
CA ILE A 83 -0.14 -10.45 14.74
C ILE A 83 0.23 -10.98 16.14
N ASN A 84 0.16 -10.14 17.17
CA ASN A 84 0.37 -10.55 18.55
C ASN A 84 -0.64 -11.61 19.00
N LEU A 85 -1.92 -11.41 18.69
CA LEU A 85 -2.98 -12.34 19.03
C LEU A 85 -2.77 -13.70 18.36
N ILE A 86 -2.46 -13.74 17.05
CA ILE A 86 -2.37 -15.02 16.33
C ILE A 86 -1.01 -15.71 16.49
N TYR A 87 0.07 -14.97 16.79
CA TYR A 87 1.43 -15.53 16.84
C TYR A 87 2.44 -14.73 17.68
N GLY A 88 1.99 -14.11 18.79
CA GLY A 88 2.83 -13.40 19.76
C GLY A 88 3.60 -14.34 20.70
N ASN A 89 3.18 -14.48 21.96
CA ASN A 89 3.86 -15.32 22.96
C ASN A 89 4.07 -16.77 22.50
N ILE A 90 3.11 -17.34 21.77
CA ILE A 90 3.23 -18.72 21.26
C ILE A 90 4.38 -18.92 20.26
N SER A 91 4.89 -17.84 19.65
CA SER A 91 6.05 -17.93 18.76
C SER A 91 7.34 -18.27 19.53
N ILE A 92 7.33 -18.11 20.85
CA ILE A 92 8.42 -18.52 21.76
C ILE A 92 8.28 -20.00 22.12
N GLN A 93 7.06 -20.54 22.03
CA GLN A 93 6.75 -21.90 22.39
C GLN A 93 7.10 -22.86 21.23
N LYS A 94 8.01 -23.79 21.51
CA LYS A 94 8.49 -24.75 20.52
C LYS A 94 7.37 -25.63 19.97
N GLY A 95 7.50 -26.01 18.70
CA GLY A 95 6.60 -26.97 18.07
C GLY A 95 5.24 -26.41 17.65
N VAL A 96 5.05 -25.09 17.72
CA VAL A 96 3.84 -24.42 17.19
C VAL A 96 4.16 -23.83 15.82
N LEU A 97 3.40 -24.19 14.78
CA LEU A 97 3.53 -23.66 13.42
C LEU A 97 2.20 -23.02 13.01
N LEU A 98 2.19 -21.74 12.62
CA LEU A 98 0.99 -21.03 12.13
C LEU A 98 0.69 -21.45 10.67
N THR A 99 -0.28 -22.32 10.44
CA THR A 99 -0.54 -22.90 9.12
C THR A 99 -1.59 -22.15 8.30
N ASP A 100 -2.54 -21.45 8.93
CA ASP A 100 -3.47 -20.55 8.24
C ASP A 100 -4.17 -19.60 9.24
N PHE A 101 -4.84 -18.57 8.74
CA PHE A 101 -5.78 -17.77 9.52
C PHE A 101 -6.88 -17.17 8.63
N HIS A 102 -8.07 -17.02 9.17
CA HIS A 102 -9.23 -16.41 8.52
C HIS A 102 -9.72 -15.21 9.33
N LEU A 103 -9.82 -14.06 8.67
CA LEU A 103 -10.32 -12.82 9.27
C LEU A 103 -11.79 -12.64 8.89
N PRO A 104 -12.67 -12.31 9.83
CA PRO A 104 -14.02 -11.92 9.49
C PRO A 104 -14.06 -10.61 8.70
N GLN A 105 -15.16 -10.39 7.97
CA GLN A 105 -15.29 -9.28 7.02
C GLN A 105 -15.11 -7.90 7.65
N ASP A 106 -15.58 -7.67 8.88
CA ASP A 106 -15.46 -6.37 9.54
C ASP A 106 -14.00 -6.02 9.88
N LEU A 107 -13.18 -7.01 10.25
CA LEU A 107 -11.75 -6.86 10.47
C LEU A 107 -11.00 -6.77 9.15
N LEU A 108 -11.29 -7.67 8.21
CA LEU A 108 -10.66 -7.69 6.89
C LEU A 108 -10.86 -6.36 6.16
N SER A 109 -12.05 -5.75 6.27
CA SER A 109 -12.37 -4.46 5.66
C SER A 109 -11.53 -3.28 6.18
N ARG A 110 -10.83 -3.44 7.31
CA ARG A 110 -9.89 -2.44 7.86
C ARG A 110 -8.54 -2.45 7.14
N PHE A 111 -8.26 -3.51 6.39
CA PHE A 111 -7.04 -3.65 5.60
C PHE A 111 -7.35 -3.33 4.14
N LYS A 112 -6.64 -2.35 3.59
CA LYS A 112 -6.77 -1.92 2.20
C LYS A 112 -6.26 -3.00 1.23
N GLY A 113 -5.28 -3.80 1.65
CA GLY A 113 -4.56 -4.72 0.79
C GLY A 113 -3.74 -3.99 -0.28
N PRO A 114 -3.35 -4.70 -1.35
CA PRO A 114 -2.52 -4.14 -2.41
C PRO A 114 -3.19 -2.94 -3.08
N ASN A 115 -2.41 -1.91 -3.40
CA ASN A 115 -2.89 -0.69 -4.04
C ASN A 115 -3.41 -0.96 -5.45
N TYR A 116 -2.64 -1.74 -6.21
CA TYR A 116 -2.84 -1.99 -7.63
C TYR A 116 -3.09 -3.47 -7.90
N GLY A 117 -2.37 -4.36 -7.21
CA GLY A 117 -2.38 -5.79 -7.48
C GLY A 117 -1.99 -6.11 -8.92
N ILE A 118 -2.34 -7.32 -9.38
CA ILE A 118 -2.02 -7.80 -10.73
C ILE A 118 -2.58 -6.86 -11.81
N ASP A 119 -3.89 -6.61 -11.80
CA ASP A 119 -4.57 -5.86 -12.87
C ASP A 119 -4.10 -4.41 -12.95
N GLY A 120 -3.92 -3.75 -11.81
CA GLY A 120 -3.49 -2.35 -11.78
C GLY A 120 -2.08 -2.18 -12.31
N ILE A 121 -1.15 -3.08 -11.96
CA ILE A 121 0.22 -3.03 -12.49
C ILE A 121 0.23 -3.28 -14.01
N ARG A 122 -0.57 -4.22 -14.51
CA ARG A 122 -0.68 -4.47 -15.96
C ARG A 122 -1.16 -3.24 -16.72
N LYS A 123 -2.17 -2.54 -16.20
CA LYS A 123 -2.67 -1.28 -16.78
C LYS A 123 -1.62 -0.17 -16.77
N ILE A 124 -0.89 -0.01 -15.67
CA ILE A 124 0.21 0.97 -15.55
C ILE A 124 1.31 0.69 -16.57
N LEU A 125 1.61 -0.59 -16.83
CA LEU A 125 2.63 -0.99 -17.81
C LEU A 125 2.11 -1.03 -19.25
N GLY A 126 0.80 -1.22 -19.44
CA GLY A 126 0.20 -1.55 -20.74
C GLY A 126 0.56 -2.96 -21.22
N VAL A 127 0.85 -3.90 -20.31
CA VAL A 127 1.38 -5.25 -20.64
C VAL A 127 0.45 -6.35 -20.14
N PHE A 128 -0.12 -7.11 -21.07
CA PHE A 128 -1.04 -8.23 -20.81
C PHE A 128 -0.64 -9.49 -21.56
N GLY A 129 -1.19 -10.63 -21.15
CA GLY A 129 -1.08 -11.91 -21.87
C GLY A 129 0.25 -12.65 -21.66
N ARG A 130 1.14 -12.15 -20.80
CA ARG A 130 2.42 -12.78 -20.44
C ARG A 130 2.87 -12.44 -19.01
N PRO A 131 3.78 -13.25 -18.41
CA PRO A 131 4.50 -12.84 -17.20
C PRO A 131 5.33 -11.59 -17.45
N LEU A 132 5.50 -10.79 -16.39
CA LEU A 132 6.36 -9.61 -16.41
C LEU A 132 7.81 -10.03 -16.17
N LEU A 133 8.75 -9.35 -16.81
CA LEU A 133 10.18 -9.53 -16.62
C LEU A 133 10.73 -8.43 -15.72
N ALA A 134 11.40 -8.83 -14.64
CA ALA A 134 12.05 -7.92 -13.72
C ALA A 134 13.54 -8.23 -13.54
N THR A 135 14.33 -7.22 -13.23
CA THR A 135 15.74 -7.37 -12.82
C THR A 135 16.11 -6.45 -11.66
N ALA A 136 17.31 -6.65 -11.11
CA ALA A 136 17.91 -5.76 -10.13
C ALA A 136 19.15 -5.07 -10.69
N VAL A 137 19.35 -3.80 -10.35
CA VAL A 137 20.59 -3.08 -10.64
C VAL A 137 21.75 -3.75 -9.91
N LYS A 138 22.70 -4.32 -10.66
CA LYS A 138 23.86 -5.07 -10.16
C LYS A 138 25.09 -4.84 -11.05
N PRO A 139 26.32 -4.98 -10.51
CA PRO A 139 26.67 -5.33 -9.12
C PRO A 139 26.45 -4.20 -8.11
N ASN A 140 26.48 -4.51 -6.81
CA ASN A 140 26.43 -3.49 -5.76
C ASN A 140 27.74 -2.72 -5.73
N GLY A 141 27.68 -1.41 -5.48
CA GLY A 141 28.83 -0.51 -5.54
C GLY A 141 29.06 0.12 -6.92
N THR A 142 28.24 -0.21 -7.92
CA THR A 142 28.25 0.47 -9.22
C THR A 142 27.96 1.98 -9.04
N PRO A 143 28.74 2.88 -9.67
CA PRO A 143 28.46 4.33 -9.62
C PRO A 143 27.08 4.68 -10.19
N VAL A 144 26.42 5.71 -9.64
CA VAL A 144 25.05 6.13 -10.02
C VAL A 144 24.89 6.29 -11.54
N LYS A 145 25.86 6.90 -12.23
CA LYS A 145 25.84 7.07 -13.69
C LYS A 145 25.76 5.73 -14.43
N GLN A 146 26.47 4.71 -13.96
CA GLN A 146 26.44 3.37 -14.56
C GLN A 146 25.17 2.61 -14.18
N MET A 147 24.60 2.86 -13.00
CA MET A 147 23.28 2.33 -12.63
C MET A 147 22.20 2.84 -13.58
N ALA A 148 22.22 4.13 -13.91
CA ALA A 148 21.33 4.72 -14.90
C ALA A 148 21.49 4.05 -16.28
N GLU A 149 22.72 3.74 -16.70
CA GLU A 149 22.98 3.03 -17.96
C GLU A 149 22.40 1.60 -17.96
N ILE A 150 22.57 0.87 -16.85
CA ILE A 150 21.95 -0.45 -16.65
C ILE A 150 20.43 -0.38 -16.81
N VAL A 151 19.79 0.66 -16.26
CA VAL A 151 18.36 0.89 -16.41
C VAL A 151 17.99 1.13 -17.87
N LYS A 152 18.76 1.93 -18.61
CA LYS A 152 18.52 2.17 -20.04
C LYS A 152 18.60 0.89 -20.85
N GLU A 153 19.67 0.11 -20.68
CA GLU A 153 19.88 -1.12 -21.44
C GLU A 153 18.81 -2.18 -21.15
N PHE A 154 18.39 -2.32 -19.89
CA PHE A 154 17.27 -3.19 -19.54
C PHE A 154 15.94 -2.73 -20.17
N ALA A 155 15.64 -1.43 -20.12
CA ALA A 155 14.44 -0.88 -20.73
C ALA A 155 14.45 -1.04 -22.26
N LEU A 156 15.59 -0.79 -22.91
CA LEU A 156 15.78 -0.99 -24.36
C LEU A 156 15.58 -2.45 -24.78
N GLY A 157 15.95 -3.40 -23.92
CA GLY A 157 15.72 -4.81 -24.16
C GLY A 157 14.27 -5.28 -23.92
N GLY A 158 13.38 -4.37 -23.50
CA GLY A 158 11.94 -4.62 -23.33
C GLY A 158 11.52 -5.11 -21.94
N GLY A 159 12.39 -5.01 -20.93
CA GLY A 159 12.07 -5.38 -19.55
C GLY A 159 11.02 -4.47 -18.89
N ASP A 160 10.24 -5.00 -17.95
CA ASP A 160 9.06 -4.29 -17.42
C ASP A 160 9.34 -3.57 -16.09
N ILE A 161 10.12 -4.20 -15.19
CA ILE A 161 10.40 -3.65 -13.85
C ILE A 161 11.89 -3.79 -13.54
N ILE A 162 12.55 -2.70 -13.16
CA ILE A 162 13.91 -2.73 -12.63
C ILE A 162 13.94 -2.14 -11.22
N LYS A 163 14.56 -2.85 -10.29
CA LYS A 163 14.65 -2.45 -8.88
C LYS A 163 16.10 -2.23 -8.46
N ASP A 164 16.31 -1.42 -7.43
CA ASP A 164 17.58 -1.46 -6.69
C ASP A 164 17.82 -2.87 -6.10
N ASP A 165 19.07 -3.22 -5.79
CA ASP A 165 19.35 -4.35 -4.89
C ASP A 165 19.01 -3.96 -3.44
N GLN A 166 18.45 -4.89 -2.67
CA GLN A 166 18.07 -4.68 -1.28
C GLN A 166 19.25 -4.33 -0.36
N ASN A 167 20.49 -4.70 -0.75
CA ASN A 167 21.70 -4.40 0.01
C ASN A 167 22.36 -3.10 -0.47
N LEU A 168 21.72 -2.34 -1.37
CA LEU A 168 22.32 -1.13 -1.91
C LEU A 168 22.28 -0.01 -0.85
N PRO A 169 23.44 0.46 -0.36
CA PRO A 169 23.46 1.45 0.70
C PRO A 169 23.10 2.84 0.16
N SER A 170 22.38 3.61 0.97
CA SER A 170 22.29 5.07 0.82
C SER A 170 22.79 5.67 2.12
N ARG A 171 23.84 6.50 2.05
CA ARG A 171 24.40 7.13 3.26
C ARG A 171 23.38 8.04 3.96
N ASP A 172 22.60 8.75 3.16
CA ASP A 172 21.61 9.73 3.60
C ASP A 172 20.55 9.94 2.49
N PHE A 173 19.63 10.88 2.74
CA PHE A 173 18.57 11.24 1.80
C PHE A 173 19.11 11.86 0.50
N ALA A 174 20.24 12.57 0.53
CA ALA A 174 20.80 13.17 -0.68
C ALA A 174 21.35 12.09 -1.62
N ALA A 175 22.09 11.11 -1.08
CA ALA A 175 22.58 9.96 -1.84
C ALA A 175 21.43 9.08 -2.37
N PHE A 176 20.36 8.92 -1.59
CA PHE A 176 19.14 8.26 -2.06
C PHE A 176 18.52 9.00 -3.25
N ARG A 177 18.32 10.32 -3.10
CA ARG A 177 17.72 11.17 -4.15
C ARG A 177 18.50 11.09 -5.44
N GLU A 178 19.81 11.32 -5.38
CA GLU A 178 20.70 11.34 -6.55
C GLU A 178 20.56 10.05 -7.36
N ARG A 179 20.63 8.89 -6.68
CA ARG A 179 20.45 7.59 -7.32
C ARG A 179 19.05 7.42 -7.90
N ALA A 180 18.02 7.66 -7.09
CA ALA A 180 16.65 7.39 -7.47
C ALA A 180 16.22 8.27 -8.66
N GLU A 181 16.62 9.54 -8.68
CA GLU A 181 16.43 10.46 -9.81
C GLU A 181 17.14 9.96 -11.07
N ALA A 182 18.43 9.63 -10.98
CA ALA A 182 19.20 9.20 -12.14
C ALA A 182 18.63 7.93 -12.79
N CYS A 183 18.30 6.92 -11.98
CA CYS A 183 17.70 5.67 -12.46
C CYS A 183 16.27 5.88 -12.99
N HIS A 184 15.44 6.69 -12.31
CA HIS A 184 14.10 6.98 -12.78
C HIS A 184 14.10 7.70 -14.14
N TYR A 185 14.88 8.77 -14.28
CA TYR A 185 14.96 9.51 -15.54
C TYR A 185 15.57 8.68 -16.68
N ALA A 186 16.50 7.77 -16.37
CA ALA A 186 17.00 6.82 -17.35
C ALA A 186 15.88 5.92 -17.91
N ALA A 187 14.99 5.40 -17.06
CA ALA A 187 13.83 4.63 -17.51
C ALA A 187 12.88 5.52 -18.33
N GLU A 188 12.54 6.72 -17.85
CA GLU A 188 11.63 7.63 -18.55
C GLU A 188 12.15 8.10 -19.91
N GLU A 189 13.46 8.31 -20.05
CA GLU A 189 14.08 8.61 -21.35
C GLU A 189 13.79 7.50 -22.36
N ILE A 190 13.99 6.24 -22.01
CA ILE A 190 13.72 5.11 -22.90
C ILE A 190 12.21 4.91 -23.12
N ASN A 191 11.40 5.12 -22.09
CA ASN A 191 9.94 5.05 -22.20
C ASN A 191 9.41 6.07 -23.22
N SER A 192 9.92 7.31 -23.18
CA SER A 192 9.54 8.38 -24.12
C SER A 192 9.92 8.08 -25.57
N ARG A 193 11.04 7.36 -25.77
CA ARG A 193 11.55 7.01 -27.10
C ARG A 193 10.85 5.81 -27.72
N THR A 194 10.45 4.84 -26.89
CA THR A 194 9.94 3.54 -27.36
C THR A 194 8.42 3.43 -27.28
N GLY A 195 7.76 4.28 -26.48
CA GLY A 195 6.33 4.15 -26.15
C GLY A 195 6.01 2.96 -25.23
N ARG A 196 6.99 2.14 -24.84
CA ARG A 196 6.85 1.10 -23.81
C ARG A 196 7.07 1.72 -22.43
N LYS A 197 6.60 1.03 -21.39
CA LYS A 197 6.83 1.44 -19.99
C LYS A 197 7.69 0.42 -19.26
N THR A 198 8.84 0.88 -18.77
CA THR A 198 9.65 0.19 -17.76
C THR A 198 9.58 1.00 -16.46
N LEU A 199 9.26 0.33 -15.35
CA LEU A 199 9.17 0.95 -14.03
C LEU A 199 10.48 0.75 -13.26
N TYR A 200 10.94 1.81 -12.60
CA TYR A 200 12.07 1.76 -11.66
C TYR A 200 11.60 1.80 -10.21
N PHE A 201 12.04 0.85 -9.37
CA PHE A 201 11.71 0.75 -7.94
C PHE A 201 12.96 0.95 -7.07
N PRO A 202 13.15 2.13 -6.45
CA PRO A 202 14.23 2.34 -5.50
C PRO A 202 14.00 1.54 -4.20
N ILE A 203 15.10 1.12 -3.55
CA ILE A 203 15.03 0.50 -2.22
C ILE A 203 14.73 1.56 -1.16
N LEU A 204 13.64 1.37 -0.42
CA LEU A 204 13.26 2.20 0.72
C LEU A 204 13.71 1.52 2.02
N SER A 205 14.76 2.08 2.62
CA SER A 205 15.37 1.60 3.88
C SER A 205 15.71 2.77 4.83
N ALA A 206 14.85 3.80 4.84
CA ALA A 206 15.04 5.00 5.66
C ALA A 206 14.65 4.75 7.14
N PRO A 207 15.25 5.48 8.10
CA PRO A 207 14.74 5.58 9.47
C PRO A 207 13.27 6.02 9.48
N LEU A 208 12.50 5.58 10.48
CA LEU A 208 11.06 5.85 10.54
C LEU A 208 10.74 7.34 10.64
N GLU A 209 11.60 8.11 11.31
CA GLU A 209 11.45 9.56 11.51
C GLU A 209 11.58 10.34 10.19
N ASP A 210 12.35 9.81 9.23
CA ASP A 210 12.58 10.41 7.91
C ASP A 210 11.76 9.74 6.80
N LEU A 211 11.03 8.67 7.10
CA LEU A 211 10.37 7.82 6.10
C LEU A 211 9.44 8.61 5.16
N ASP A 212 8.66 9.54 5.71
CA ASP A 212 7.73 10.35 4.93
C ASP A 212 8.45 11.26 3.93
N ARG A 213 9.61 11.82 4.31
CA ARG A 213 10.46 12.63 3.40
C ARG A 213 10.90 11.84 2.17
N TYR A 214 11.22 10.56 2.34
CA TYR A 214 11.60 9.68 1.23
C TYR A 214 10.39 9.37 0.34
N LEU A 215 9.25 9.03 0.93
CA LEU A 215 8.03 8.69 0.22
C LEU A 215 7.46 9.86 -0.57
N GLU A 216 7.44 11.06 0.03
CA GLU A 216 7.01 12.29 -0.63
C GLU A 216 7.87 12.60 -1.85
N PHE A 217 9.19 12.48 -1.74
CA PHE A 217 10.08 12.65 -2.88
C PHE A 217 9.80 11.63 -4.00
N ILE A 218 9.63 10.35 -3.66
CA ILE A 218 9.34 9.28 -4.64
C ILE A 218 8.05 9.62 -5.41
N VAL A 219 6.99 10.00 -4.69
CA VAL A 219 5.71 10.37 -5.31
C VAL A 219 5.83 11.65 -6.15
N GLN A 220 6.48 12.70 -5.62
CA GLN A 220 6.70 13.97 -6.34
C GLN A 220 7.48 13.79 -7.64
N LYS A 221 8.41 12.83 -7.69
CA LYS A 221 9.18 12.50 -8.89
C LYS A 221 8.39 11.70 -9.91
N GLY A 222 7.22 11.17 -9.56
CA GLY A 222 6.44 10.29 -10.43
C GLY A 222 6.91 8.84 -10.43
N ILE A 223 7.77 8.44 -9.48
CA ILE A 223 8.17 7.05 -9.30
C ILE A 223 6.95 6.25 -8.81
N ARG A 224 6.62 5.17 -9.53
CA ARG A 224 5.36 4.43 -9.32
C ARG A 224 5.42 3.33 -8.27
N GLY A 225 6.62 2.92 -7.86
CA GLY A 225 6.75 1.83 -6.89
C GLY A 225 8.07 1.85 -6.14
N ILE A 226 8.14 1.02 -5.12
CA ILE A 226 9.27 0.90 -4.21
C ILE A 226 9.61 -0.57 -3.96
N LEU A 227 10.89 -0.83 -3.71
CA LEU A 227 11.32 -2.06 -3.08
C LEU A 227 11.39 -1.83 -1.57
N ILE A 228 10.86 -2.75 -0.77
CA ILE A 228 10.93 -2.67 0.69
C ILE A 228 11.16 -4.06 1.30
N CYS A 229 11.82 -4.14 2.46
CA CYS A 229 12.02 -5.38 3.20
C CYS A 229 11.05 -5.42 4.39
N PRO A 230 9.87 -6.09 4.31
CA PRO A 230 8.84 -5.95 5.36
C PRO A 230 9.30 -6.41 6.74
N MET A 231 10.13 -7.46 6.82
CA MET A 231 10.62 -7.98 8.10
C MET A 231 11.76 -7.15 8.71
N ILE A 232 12.31 -6.19 7.97
CA ILE A 232 13.30 -5.22 8.48
C ILE A 232 12.61 -3.90 8.85
N MET A 233 11.71 -3.42 7.99
CA MET A 233 10.99 -2.15 8.20
C MET A 233 9.81 -2.27 9.19
N GLY A 234 9.35 -3.50 9.45
CA GLY A 234 8.16 -3.79 10.23
C GLY A 234 6.90 -3.86 9.37
N LEU A 235 6.06 -4.87 9.62
CA LEU A 235 4.83 -5.13 8.87
C LEU A 235 3.85 -3.95 8.90
N GLU A 236 3.72 -3.30 10.06
CA GLU A 236 2.83 -2.15 10.26
C GLU A 236 3.29 -0.91 9.49
N SER A 237 4.61 -0.68 9.41
CA SER A 237 5.18 0.39 8.60
C SER A 237 4.80 0.20 7.12
N VAL A 238 4.93 -1.01 6.60
CA VAL A 238 4.55 -1.33 5.20
C VAL A 238 3.05 -1.15 4.98
N ARG A 239 2.21 -1.63 5.90
CA ARG A 239 0.75 -1.43 5.85
C ARG A 239 0.37 0.05 5.84
N SER A 240 1.03 0.85 6.68
CA SER A 240 0.84 2.30 6.75
C SER A 240 1.23 2.98 5.44
N ILE A 241 2.36 2.59 4.83
CA ILE A 241 2.79 3.08 3.51
C ILE A 241 1.74 2.76 2.44
N ALA A 242 1.29 1.51 2.36
CA ALA A 242 0.28 1.07 1.39
C ALA A 242 -1.04 1.84 1.54
N ALA A 243 -1.42 2.16 2.78
CA ALA A 243 -2.63 2.92 3.06
C ALA A 243 -2.51 4.39 2.61
N ARG A 244 -1.37 5.04 2.85
CA ARG A 244 -1.17 6.49 2.66
C ARG A 244 -0.68 6.88 1.26
N TYR A 245 0.13 6.05 0.62
CA TYR A 245 0.78 6.39 -0.64
C TYR A 245 0.31 5.48 -1.78
N PRO A 246 -0.01 6.02 -2.97
CA PRO A 246 -0.45 5.25 -4.13
C PRO A 246 0.74 4.62 -4.87
N LEU A 247 1.58 3.88 -4.15
CA LEU A 247 2.79 3.23 -4.68
C LEU A 247 2.56 1.73 -4.87
N ILE A 248 3.19 1.17 -5.91
CA ILE A 248 3.37 -0.26 -6.07
C ILE A 248 4.41 -0.72 -5.03
N ILE A 249 4.04 -1.63 -4.15
CA ILE A 249 4.94 -2.16 -3.13
C ILE A 249 5.48 -3.52 -3.57
N MET A 250 6.78 -3.60 -3.81
CA MET A 250 7.50 -4.84 -4.05
C MET A 250 8.21 -5.27 -2.76
N ALA A 251 7.76 -6.36 -2.15
CA ALA A 251 8.34 -6.90 -0.92
C ALA A 251 9.54 -7.81 -1.23
N HIS A 252 10.67 -7.52 -0.60
CA HIS A 252 11.86 -8.37 -0.62
C HIS A 252 11.85 -9.38 0.55
N PRO A 253 12.31 -10.63 0.35
CA PRO A 253 12.31 -11.67 1.38
C PRO A 253 13.50 -11.55 2.36
N SER A 254 14.05 -10.34 2.58
CA SER A 254 15.17 -10.21 3.53
C SER A 254 14.68 -10.45 4.95
N PHE A 255 15.50 -11.15 5.75
CA PHE A 255 15.24 -11.44 7.18
C PHE A 255 14.05 -12.38 7.46
N THR A 256 13.54 -13.09 6.45
CA THR A 256 12.36 -13.95 6.60
C THR A 256 12.69 -15.41 6.90
N GLY A 257 13.90 -15.87 6.55
CA GLY A 257 14.32 -17.27 6.73
C GLY A 257 14.24 -17.75 8.18
N THR A 258 14.35 -16.84 9.15
CA THR A 258 14.17 -17.13 10.58
C THR A 258 12.78 -17.69 10.93
N HIS A 259 11.78 -17.54 10.07
CA HIS A 259 10.41 -17.95 10.34
C HIS A 259 10.02 -19.35 9.84
N PHE A 260 10.77 -19.97 8.92
CA PHE A 260 10.32 -21.20 8.27
C PHE A 260 11.42 -22.22 7.96
N GLN A 261 12.64 -22.02 8.47
CA GLN A 261 13.68 -23.05 8.36
C GLN A 261 13.36 -24.29 9.20
N ASP A 262 12.63 -24.12 10.31
CA ASP A 262 12.05 -25.24 11.04
C ASP A 262 10.66 -25.56 10.48
N THR A 263 10.46 -26.80 10.06
CA THR A 263 9.16 -27.25 9.52
C THR A 263 8.14 -27.58 10.62
N HIS A 264 8.55 -27.56 11.88
CA HIS A 264 7.70 -27.82 13.05
C HIS A 264 7.37 -26.54 13.83
N HIS A 265 7.97 -25.41 13.47
CA HIS A 265 7.82 -24.17 14.22
C HIS A 265 7.94 -22.92 13.35
N GLY A 266 7.13 -21.90 13.60
CA GLY A 266 7.20 -20.61 12.90
C GLY A 266 6.01 -20.36 11.96
N ILE A 267 6.26 -19.66 10.86
CA ILE A 267 5.24 -19.25 9.88
C ILE A 267 5.69 -19.72 8.49
N PRO A 268 5.00 -20.69 7.86
CA PRO A 268 5.34 -21.18 6.55
C PRO A 268 5.38 -20.07 5.48
N PRO A 269 6.19 -20.25 4.43
CA PRO A 269 6.36 -19.25 3.37
C PRO A 269 5.05 -18.85 2.69
N SER A 270 4.13 -19.80 2.47
CA SER A 270 2.82 -19.54 1.87
C SER A 270 1.95 -18.60 2.73
N ILE A 271 2.11 -18.62 4.04
CA ILE A 271 1.41 -17.73 4.96
C ILE A 271 2.14 -16.40 5.09
N LEU A 272 3.45 -16.40 5.26
CA LEU A 272 4.23 -15.18 5.40
C LEU A 272 4.25 -14.35 4.10
N TYR A 273 4.76 -14.92 3.01
CA TYR A 273 4.87 -14.23 1.73
C TYR A 273 3.54 -14.14 0.99
N GLY A 274 2.65 -15.11 1.19
CA GLY A 274 1.39 -15.18 0.47
C GLY A 274 0.27 -14.41 1.15
N LYS A 275 -0.05 -14.73 2.41
CA LYS A 275 -1.18 -14.10 3.10
C LYS A 275 -0.82 -12.83 3.84
N ILE A 276 0.19 -12.85 4.71
CA ILE A 276 0.56 -11.70 5.56
C ILE A 276 1.05 -10.55 4.67
N PHE A 277 1.96 -10.79 3.73
CA PHE A 277 2.47 -9.73 2.85
C PHE A 277 1.38 -9.13 1.94
N ARG A 278 0.40 -9.93 1.48
CA ARG A 278 -0.76 -9.42 0.75
C ARG A 278 -1.66 -8.56 1.64
N LEU A 279 -1.93 -9.00 2.88
CA LEU A 279 -2.74 -8.27 3.85
C LEU A 279 -2.17 -6.87 4.16
N ILE A 280 -0.84 -6.76 4.30
CA ILE A 280 -0.17 -5.47 4.54
C ILE A 280 -0.04 -4.58 3.29
N GLY A 281 -0.56 -5.03 2.14
CA GLY A 281 -0.64 -4.22 0.93
C GLY A 281 0.52 -4.33 -0.04
N THR A 282 1.27 -5.43 0.01
CA THR A 282 2.30 -5.73 -0.99
C THR A 282 1.65 -6.10 -2.33
N ASP A 283 1.98 -5.40 -3.41
CA ASP A 283 1.51 -5.73 -4.77
C ASP A 283 2.34 -6.83 -5.44
N ILE A 284 3.63 -6.91 -5.15
CA ILE A 284 4.55 -7.92 -5.70
C ILE A 284 5.35 -8.56 -4.56
N SER A 285 5.19 -9.87 -4.34
CA SER A 285 5.88 -10.60 -3.28
C SER A 285 7.03 -11.43 -3.85
N VAL A 286 8.27 -11.05 -3.52
CA VAL A 286 9.47 -11.75 -3.97
C VAL A 286 9.81 -12.90 -3.02
N TYR A 287 10.10 -14.07 -3.56
CA TYR A 287 10.55 -15.23 -2.80
C TYR A 287 11.54 -16.07 -3.60
N THR A 288 12.28 -16.92 -2.89
CA THR A 288 13.28 -17.80 -3.49
C THR A 288 12.63 -18.94 -4.26
N ASN A 289 13.10 -19.20 -5.47
CA ASN A 289 12.56 -20.22 -6.35
C ASN A 289 13.35 -21.55 -6.27
N VAL A 290 12.77 -22.62 -6.81
CA VAL A 290 13.38 -23.95 -6.95
C VAL A 290 14.72 -23.86 -7.69
N GLY A 291 15.72 -24.62 -7.22
CA GLY A 291 17.03 -24.75 -7.89
C GLY A 291 17.95 -23.52 -7.75
N GLY A 292 17.57 -22.53 -6.94
CA GLY A 292 18.43 -21.42 -6.55
C GLY A 292 19.41 -21.77 -5.40
N ARG A 293 20.25 -20.79 -5.02
CA ARG A 293 21.18 -20.91 -3.87
C ARG A 293 20.47 -21.16 -2.54
N PHE A 294 19.27 -20.62 -2.39
CA PHE A 294 18.39 -20.79 -1.24
C PHE A 294 17.14 -21.48 -1.79
N SER A 295 17.09 -22.81 -1.75
CA SER A 295 16.08 -23.57 -2.48
C SER A 295 14.86 -23.83 -1.63
N MET A 296 13.70 -23.46 -2.18
CA MET A 296 12.40 -23.93 -1.74
C MET A 296 11.96 -25.12 -2.59
N THR A 297 11.03 -25.92 -2.08
CA THR A 297 10.36 -26.95 -2.87
C THR A 297 9.40 -26.33 -3.88
N ARG A 298 9.08 -27.07 -4.94
CA ARG A 298 8.12 -26.61 -5.96
C ARG A 298 6.73 -26.42 -5.34
N GLU A 299 6.35 -27.30 -4.42
CA GLU A 299 5.09 -27.28 -3.69
C GLU A 299 4.95 -26.00 -2.84
N GLU A 300 6.01 -25.62 -2.12
CA GLU A 300 6.02 -24.37 -1.33
C GLU A 300 5.90 -23.13 -2.22
N CYS A 301 6.65 -23.10 -3.32
CA CYS A 301 6.60 -22.03 -4.30
C CYS A 301 5.19 -21.85 -4.89
N LEU A 302 4.56 -22.94 -5.33
CA LEU A 302 3.20 -22.90 -5.87
C LEU A 302 2.16 -22.53 -4.80
N ALA A 303 2.34 -22.98 -3.56
CA ALA A 303 1.48 -22.58 -2.44
C ALA A 303 1.57 -21.07 -2.16
N ILE A 304 2.76 -20.46 -2.24
CA ILE A 304 2.89 -18.99 -2.13
C ILE A 304 2.12 -18.30 -3.26
N ALA A 305 2.33 -18.73 -4.51
CA ALA A 305 1.66 -18.16 -5.66
C ALA A 305 0.12 -18.26 -5.55
N GLN A 306 -0.38 -19.40 -5.07
CA GLN A 306 -1.81 -19.60 -4.82
C GLN A 306 -2.33 -18.61 -3.77
N ARG A 307 -1.68 -18.49 -2.60
CA ARG A 307 -2.13 -17.57 -1.52
C ARG A 307 -2.12 -16.08 -1.93
N LEU A 308 -1.19 -15.70 -2.81
CA LEU A 308 -1.14 -14.34 -3.36
C LEU A 308 -2.32 -14.02 -4.29
N GLN A 309 -2.88 -15.04 -4.94
CA GLN A 309 -3.84 -14.86 -6.04
C GLN A 309 -5.26 -15.33 -5.70
N GLU A 310 -5.43 -16.20 -4.71
CA GLU A 310 -6.74 -16.75 -4.37
C GLU A 310 -7.74 -15.63 -4.01
N PRO A 311 -9.03 -15.76 -4.35
CA PRO A 311 -10.04 -14.81 -3.93
C PRO A 311 -10.02 -14.61 -2.41
N TRP A 312 -9.96 -13.36 -1.97
CA TRP A 312 -9.95 -13.01 -0.54
C TRP A 312 -10.73 -11.71 -0.31
N ASP A 313 -12.05 -11.83 -0.46
CA ASP A 313 -13.03 -10.74 -0.40
C ASP A 313 -12.59 -9.51 -1.22
N ASN A 314 -12.37 -8.38 -0.55
CA ASN A 314 -12.03 -7.11 -1.18
C ASN A 314 -10.53 -6.90 -1.41
N LEU A 315 -9.66 -7.86 -1.04
CA LEU A 315 -8.22 -7.74 -1.26
C LEU A 315 -7.85 -8.12 -2.69
N ARG A 316 -7.21 -7.18 -3.41
CA ARG A 316 -6.66 -7.44 -4.75
C ARG A 316 -5.64 -8.59 -4.71
N PRO A 317 -5.52 -9.39 -5.77
CA PRO A 317 -4.46 -10.38 -5.90
C PRO A 317 -3.11 -9.70 -6.12
N SER A 318 -2.06 -10.26 -5.52
CA SER A 318 -0.68 -9.80 -5.65
C SER A 318 0.09 -10.66 -6.64
N PHE A 319 1.10 -10.10 -7.29
CA PHE A 319 2.01 -10.88 -8.13
C PHE A 319 2.94 -11.77 -7.30
N PRO A 320 3.01 -13.09 -7.57
CA PRO A 320 4.17 -13.88 -7.21
C PRO A 320 5.39 -13.44 -8.02
N SER A 321 6.51 -13.25 -7.33
CA SER A 321 7.79 -12.93 -7.97
C SER A 321 8.87 -13.93 -7.59
N PRO A 322 8.89 -15.14 -8.20
CA PRO A 322 9.97 -16.10 -7.99
C PRO A 322 11.32 -15.52 -8.41
N ALA A 323 12.32 -15.68 -7.55
CA ALA A 323 13.67 -15.14 -7.72
C ALA A 323 14.75 -16.16 -7.34
N GLY A 324 15.93 -16.04 -7.96
CA GLY A 324 17.06 -16.95 -7.74
C GLY A 324 16.92 -18.26 -8.52
N GLY A 325 18.02 -18.73 -9.13
CA GLY A 325 17.98 -19.93 -9.99
C GLY A 325 17.27 -19.75 -11.35
N MET A 326 16.84 -18.51 -11.66
CA MET A 326 16.11 -18.14 -12.88
C MET A 326 17.03 -18.05 -14.11
N ARG A 327 17.56 -19.20 -14.57
CA ARG A 327 18.41 -19.28 -15.77
C ARG A 327 17.59 -19.59 -17.03
N LEU A 328 18.17 -19.38 -18.21
CA LEU A 328 17.49 -19.63 -19.49
C LEU A 328 17.01 -21.07 -19.62
N GLU A 329 17.77 -22.03 -19.09
CA GLU A 329 17.47 -23.46 -19.19
C GLU A 329 16.21 -23.84 -18.39
N ASN A 330 15.94 -23.13 -17.29
CA ASN A 330 14.83 -23.42 -16.39
C ASN A 330 13.57 -22.59 -16.72
N LEU A 331 13.68 -21.58 -17.58
CA LEU A 331 12.59 -20.67 -17.92
C LEU A 331 11.32 -21.40 -18.42
N PRO A 332 11.39 -22.44 -19.27
CA PRO A 332 10.19 -23.18 -19.70
C PRO A 332 9.41 -23.83 -18.54
N GLY A 333 10.11 -24.39 -17.55
CA GLY A 333 9.47 -24.95 -16.36
C GLY A 333 8.77 -23.89 -15.53
N LEU A 334 9.40 -22.71 -15.38
CA LEU A 334 8.83 -21.58 -14.64
C LEU A 334 7.60 -21.01 -15.32
N MET A 335 7.62 -20.91 -16.64
CA MET A 335 6.47 -20.50 -17.45
C MET A 335 5.29 -21.46 -17.27
N LYS A 336 5.56 -22.77 -17.21
CA LYS A 336 4.53 -23.79 -16.95
C LYS A 336 3.98 -23.71 -15.52
N ASP A 337 4.83 -23.42 -14.54
CA ASP A 337 4.48 -23.44 -13.13
C ASP A 337 3.69 -22.20 -12.69
N TYR A 338 4.10 -21.02 -13.14
CA TYR A 338 3.52 -19.75 -12.69
C TYR A 338 2.59 -19.08 -13.69
N GLY A 339 2.77 -19.35 -14.99
CA GLY A 339 1.95 -18.77 -16.05
C GLY A 339 2.03 -17.24 -16.16
N GLU A 340 1.00 -16.67 -16.79
CA GLU A 340 0.85 -15.23 -17.02
C GLU A 340 0.90 -14.38 -15.72
N PRO A 341 0.19 -14.70 -14.63
CA PRO A 341 0.08 -13.81 -13.46
C PRO A 341 1.32 -13.88 -12.56
N SER A 342 2.51 -13.66 -13.11
CA SER A 342 3.78 -13.69 -12.37
C SER A 342 4.77 -12.61 -12.83
N VAL A 343 5.74 -12.32 -11.96
CA VAL A 343 6.88 -11.44 -12.23
C VAL A 343 8.15 -12.28 -12.13
N PHE A 344 8.82 -12.55 -13.23
CA PHE A 344 10.09 -13.28 -13.21
C PHE A 344 11.22 -12.31 -12.86
N LEU A 345 11.72 -12.40 -11.62
CA LEU A 345 12.85 -11.60 -11.17
C LEU A 345 14.16 -12.32 -11.48
N ILE A 346 14.78 -11.92 -12.58
CA ILE A 346 16.00 -12.51 -13.09
C ILE A 346 17.19 -11.66 -12.63
N GLY A 347 17.96 -12.18 -11.67
CA GLY A 347 19.14 -11.49 -11.13
C GLY A 347 20.39 -11.69 -12.01
N GLY A 348 21.46 -12.21 -11.41
CA GLY A 348 22.76 -12.37 -12.09
C GLY A 348 22.75 -13.21 -13.37
N ALA A 349 21.71 -14.01 -13.62
CA ALA A 349 21.59 -14.77 -14.88
C ALA A 349 21.49 -13.86 -16.12
N LEU A 350 20.88 -12.66 -16.00
CA LEU A 350 20.88 -11.68 -17.08
C LEU A 350 22.30 -11.17 -17.39
N LEU A 351 23.13 -10.97 -16.35
CA LEU A 351 24.51 -10.49 -16.50
C LEU A 351 25.48 -11.58 -17.00
N MET A 352 25.16 -12.86 -16.78
CA MET A 352 26.00 -13.98 -17.21
C MET A 352 25.79 -14.39 -18.67
N HIS A 353 24.63 -14.08 -19.26
CA HIS A 353 24.32 -14.50 -20.62
C HIS A 353 25.13 -13.75 -21.68
N SER A 354 25.33 -12.44 -21.48
CA SER A 354 26.15 -11.61 -22.34
C SER A 354 26.74 -10.45 -21.53
N GLN A 355 27.86 -9.90 -21.99
CA GLN A 355 28.36 -8.61 -21.49
C GLN A 355 27.41 -7.45 -21.84
N ASP A 356 26.51 -7.67 -22.80
CA ASP A 356 25.45 -6.76 -23.18
C ASP A 356 24.13 -7.14 -22.46
N LEU A 357 23.73 -6.30 -21.50
CA LEU A 357 22.50 -6.49 -20.73
C LEU A 357 21.25 -6.39 -21.60
N ARG A 358 21.24 -5.52 -22.60
CA ARG A 358 20.11 -5.36 -23.52
C ARG A 358 19.89 -6.65 -24.29
N ARG A 359 20.94 -7.20 -24.91
CA ARG A 359 20.85 -8.46 -25.66
C ARG A 359 20.36 -9.62 -24.78
N SER A 360 20.81 -9.65 -23.53
CA SER A 360 20.36 -10.64 -22.56
C SER A 360 18.87 -10.48 -22.26
N THR A 361 18.42 -9.25 -22.04
CA THR A 361 17.00 -8.94 -21.80
C THR A 361 16.13 -9.30 -23.00
N GLU A 362 16.54 -8.92 -24.22
CA GLU A 362 15.86 -9.29 -25.46
C GLU A 362 15.72 -10.82 -25.61
N LYS A 363 16.75 -11.57 -25.21
CA LYS A 363 16.70 -13.04 -25.26
C LYS A 363 15.64 -13.61 -24.33
N PHE A 364 15.58 -13.18 -23.07
CA PHE A 364 14.54 -13.62 -22.13
C PHE A 364 13.14 -13.22 -22.60
N MET A 365 12.98 -11.97 -23.05
CA MET A 365 11.72 -11.49 -23.61
C MET A 365 11.27 -12.33 -24.81
N SER A 366 12.17 -12.66 -25.74
CA SER A 366 11.85 -13.47 -26.92
C SER A 366 11.34 -14.86 -26.55
N LEU A 367 11.86 -15.47 -25.48
CA LEU A 367 11.40 -16.79 -25.01
C LEU A 367 10.02 -16.69 -24.37
N ILE A 368 9.78 -15.66 -23.55
CA ILE A 368 8.47 -15.42 -22.95
C ILE A 368 7.42 -15.18 -24.04
N GLN A 369 7.72 -14.31 -25.00
CA GLN A 369 6.81 -13.97 -26.11
C GLN A 369 6.58 -15.12 -27.10
N LYS A 370 7.45 -16.14 -27.13
CA LYS A 370 7.23 -17.34 -27.92
C LYS A 370 6.16 -18.25 -27.31
N GLU A 371 6.13 -18.35 -25.98
CA GLU A 371 5.20 -19.20 -25.25
C GLU A 371 3.87 -18.48 -24.92
N PHE A 372 3.92 -17.15 -24.76
CA PHE A 372 2.78 -16.33 -24.35
C PHE A 372 2.38 -15.31 -25.41
N ARG A 373 1.08 -15.07 -25.55
CA ARG A 373 0.54 -14.08 -26.49
C ARG A 373 0.49 -12.71 -25.83
N GLU A 374 1.59 -11.95 -25.95
CA GLU A 374 1.64 -10.57 -25.46
C GLU A 374 0.58 -9.70 -26.15
N ARG A 375 -0.13 -8.91 -25.34
CA ARG A 375 -1.00 -7.83 -25.80
C ARG A 375 -0.52 -6.54 -25.15
N LEU A 376 -0.13 -5.59 -25.99
CA LEU A 376 0.28 -4.25 -25.57
C LEU A 376 -0.89 -3.27 -25.70
N GLU A 377 -1.09 -2.47 -24.67
CA GLU A 377 -2.06 -1.38 -24.63
C GLU A 377 -1.36 -0.08 -24.24
N PRO A 378 -1.93 1.10 -24.56
CA PRO A 378 -1.41 2.36 -24.06
C PRO A 378 -1.32 2.32 -22.52
N PRO A 379 -0.13 2.54 -21.94
CA PRO A 379 0.03 2.54 -20.48
C PRO A 379 -0.84 3.61 -19.81
N GLU A 380 -1.48 3.29 -18.68
CA GLU A 380 -2.16 4.28 -17.86
C GLU A 380 -1.12 5.22 -17.22
N THR A 381 -0.96 6.42 -17.78
CA THR A 381 0.10 7.38 -17.41
C THR A 381 -0.23 8.21 -16.18
N ALA A 382 -1.51 8.33 -15.80
CA ALA A 382 -1.90 9.06 -14.60
C ALA A 382 -1.49 8.25 -13.35
N LEU A 383 -0.74 8.87 -12.43
CA LEU A 383 -0.95 8.55 -11.02
C LEU A 383 -2.42 8.89 -10.80
N ALA A 384 -3.23 7.93 -10.32
CA ALA A 384 -4.65 8.17 -10.09
C ALA A 384 -4.78 9.54 -9.45
N SER A 385 -5.47 10.44 -10.15
CA SER A 385 -5.62 11.81 -9.70
C SER A 385 -6.15 11.76 -8.27
N ALA A 386 -5.87 12.78 -7.46
CA ALA A 386 -6.67 13.05 -6.27
C ALA A 386 -8.19 12.83 -6.55
N CYS A 387 -8.65 13.08 -7.78
CA CYS A 387 -10.02 12.83 -8.21
C CYS A 387 -10.48 11.36 -8.36
N GLU A 388 -9.61 10.35 -8.25
CA GLU A 388 -9.89 8.99 -8.74
C GLU A 388 -9.44 7.90 -7.76
N ILE A 389 -10.07 7.86 -6.58
CA ILE A 389 -10.10 6.64 -5.75
C ILE A 389 -11.55 6.35 -5.37
N PRO A 390 -12.05 5.10 -5.51
CA PRO A 390 -13.44 4.78 -5.23
C PRO A 390 -13.75 4.93 -3.73
N GLY A 391 -14.54 5.93 -3.39
CA GLY A 391 -15.37 5.87 -2.20
C GLY A 391 -16.58 4.96 -2.46
N ASN A 392 -16.82 4.00 -1.57
CA ASN A 392 -18.11 3.33 -1.45
C ASN A 392 -19.16 4.39 -1.08
N GLY A 393 -19.86 4.93 -2.07
CA GLY A 393 -20.88 5.96 -1.89
C GLY A 393 -22.06 5.69 -2.79
N ALA A 394 -23.24 5.64 -2.17
CA ALA A 394 -24.52 5.31 -2.79
C ALA A 394 -24.78 6.02 -4.13
N LYS A 395 -25.46 5.33 -5.05
CA LYS A 395 -25.95 5.87 -6.32
C LYS A 395 -26.86 7.09 -6.07
N ARG A 396 -26.30 8.30 -6.12
CA ARG A 396 -27.03 9.55 -6.38
C ARG A 396 -26.80 9.91 -7.85
N GLU A 397 -27.78 10.54 -8.48
CA GLU A 397 -27.67 11.02 -9.86
C GLU A 397 -26.54 12.05 -9.94
N LEU A 398 -25.46 11.71 -10.67
CA LEU A 398 -24.29 12.56 -10.81
C LEU A 398 -24.59 13.66 -11.83
N LEU A 399 -24.42 14.93 -11.44
CA LEU A 399 -24.43 16.05 -12.38
C LEU A 399 -23.03 16.19 -13.00
N TYR A 400 -22.89 15.76 -14.25
CA TYR A 400 -21.64 15.87 -15.02
C TYR A 400 -21.35 17.28 -15.53
N HIS A 401 -22.36 18.15 -15.50
CA HIS A 401 -22.27 19.57 -15.79
C HIS A 401 -22.98 20.32 -14.67
N LEU A 402 -22.30 21.32 -14.09
CA LEU A 402 -22.89 22.26 -13.13
C LEU A 402 -22.99 23.63 -13.80
N PRO A 403 -24.12 23.92 -14.50
CA PRO A 403 -24.32 25.22 -15.11
C PRO A 403 -24.22 26.33 -14.06
N PHE A 404 -23.39 27.33 -14.36
CA PHE A 404 -23.33 28.57 -13.60
C PHE A 404 -24.57 29.41 -13.92
N GLU A 405 -25.22 29.91 -12.88
CA GLU A 405 -26.29 30.90 -12.95
C GLU A 405 -25.78 32.29 -12.56
N LYS A 406 -26.63 33.30 -12.72
CA LYS A 406 -26.33 34.66 -12.27
C LYS A 406 -26.00 34.71 -10.78
N SER A 407 -25.20 35.70 -10.39
CA SER A 407 -24.86 35.98 -8.99
C SER A 407 -24.15 34.84 -8.25
N PHE A 408 -23.27 34.08 -8.92
CA PHE A 408 -22.46 33.01 -8.31
C PHE A 408 -23.30 31.92 -7.66
N HIS A 409 -24.31 31.46 -8.40
CA HIS A 409 -25.12 30.29 -8.08
C HIS A 409 -24.87 29.20 -9.12
N TRP A 410 -25.13 27.94 -8.75
CA TRP A 410 -24.99 26.79 -9.64
C TRP A 410 -26.23 25.91 -9.56
N VAL A 411 -26.72 25.47 -10.71
CA VAL A 411 -27.91 24.59 -10.78
C VAL A 411 -27.67 23.35 -9.94
N GLY A 412 -28.63 23.02 -9.05
CA GLY A 412 -28.55 21.83 -8.19
C GLY A 412 -27.56 21.95 -7.02
N ARG A 413 -27.06 23.15 -6.69
CA ARG A 413 -26.19 23.42 -5.53
C ARG A 413 -26.72 24.60 -4.73
N SER A 414 -27.33 24.32 -3.58
CA SER A 414 -27.84 25.37 -2.70
C SER A 414 -26.75 25.88 -1.74
N PRO A 415 -26.74 27.18 -1.41
CA PRO A 415 -25.92 27.71 -0.33
C PRO A 415 -26.26 27.00 0.99
N THR A 416 -25.22 26.73 1.77
CA THR A 416 -25.31 26.28 3.15
C THR A 416 -24.68 27.32 4.06
N GLU A 417 -25.13 27.34 5.30
CA GLU A 417 -24.47 28.14 6.33
C GLU A 417 -23.05 27.63 6.58
N TYR A 418 -22.09 28.55 6.75
CA TYR A 418 -20.65 28.24 6.83
C TYR A 418 -20.36 27.15 7.88
N LYS A 419 -20.83 27.37 9.12
CA LYS A 419 -20.56 26.50 10.29
C LYS A 419 -21.68 26.63 11.35
N PRO A 420 -22.76 25.86 11.25
CA PRO A 420 -23.87 25.97 12.21
C PRO A 420 -23.52 25.49 13.62
N THR A 421 -22.41 24.77 13.82
CA THR A 421 -22.11 24.02 15.06
C THR A 421 -20.68 24.20 15.62
N GLN A 422 -19.93 25.26 15.26
CA GLN A 422 -18.57 25.48 15.80
C GLN A 422 -18.47 26.65 16.80
N GLU A 423 -17.56 26.49 17.78
CA GLU A 423 -17.21 27.46 18.83
C GLU A 423 -16.49 28.73 18.35
N LEU A 424 -16.03 28.79 17.09
CA LEU A 424 -15.21 29.88 16.57
C LEU A 424 -16.09 30.95 15.87
N PRO A 425 -15.93 32.24 16.19
CA PRO A 425 -16.77 33.30 15.62
C PRO A 425 -16.48 33.52 14.13
N PHE A 426 -17.55 33.67 13.36
CA PHE A 426 -17.54 34.11 11.95
C PHE A 426 -18.73 35.06 11.72
N ARG A 427 -18.73 35.81 10.62
CA ARG A 427 -19.80 36.78 10.33
C ARG A 427 -20.09 36.86 8.84
N GLU A 428 -21.37 36.77 8.47
CA GLU A 428 -21.87 37.02 7.10
C GLU A 428 -21.15 36.19 6.01
N VAL A 429 -20.99 34.88 6.25
CA VAL A 429 -20.35 33.94 5.32
C VAL A 429 -21.31 32.84 4.90
N SER A 430 -21.44 32.63 3.58
CA SER A 430 -22.13 31.47 3.00
C SER A 430 -21.13 30.50 2.35
N ARG A 431 -21.52 29.22 2.25
CA ARG A 431 -20.72 28.16 1.63
C ARG A 431 -21.56 27.34 0.66
N HIS A 432 -21.06 27.14 -0.55
CA HIS A 432 -21.59 26.21 -1.53
C HIS A 432 -20.63 25.04 -1.71
N GLU A 433 -21.11 23.83 -1.51
CA GLU A 433 -20.36 22.59 -1.71
C GLU A 433 -20.55 22.13 -3.16
N LEU A 434 -19.60 22.45 -4.05
CA LEU A 434 -19.79 22.28 -5.49
C LEU A 434 -19.47 20.84 -5.94
N ILE A 435 -18.29 20.33 -5.58
CA ILE A 435 -17.81 18.98 -5.94
C ILE A 435 -17.26 18.28 -4.69
N GLY A 436 -17.53 16.98 -4.53
CA GLY A 436 -16.91 16.10 -3.53
C GLY A 436 -17.87 15.61 -2.44
N LYS A 437 -19.03 16.27 -2.29
CA LYS A 437 -20.09 15.92 -1.30
C LYS A 437 -21.41 15.45 -1.91
N ASN A 438 -21.55 15.42 -3.24
CA ASN A 438 -22.81 15.10 -3.91
C ASN A 438 -22.76 13.76 -4.66
N GLY A 439 -21.84 12.87 -4.27
CA GLY A 439 -21.66 11.54 -4.87
C GLY A 439 -20.42 11.45 -5.78
N GLU A 440 -19.75 12.57 -6.05
CA GLU A 440 -18.52 12.58 -6.84
C GLU A 440 -17.38 11.83 -6.13
N LYS A 441 -16.59 11.07 -6.89
CA LYS A 441 -15.50 10.23 -6.38
C LYS A 441 -14.16 10.98 -6.24
N THR A 442 -14.19 12.25 -5.85
CA THR A 442 -12.99 13.07 -5.70
C THR A 442 -12.36 12.94 -4.31
N SER A 443 -11.04 13.05 -4.19
CA SER A 443 -10.31 13.18 -2.91
C SER A 443 -10.17 14.63 -2.46
N PHE A 444 -10.69 15.59 -3.23
CA PHE A 444 -10.81 16.98 -2.81
C PHE A 444 -12.28 17.41 -2.78
N GLU A 445 -12.55 18.49 -2.05
CA GLU A 445 -13.78 19.25 -2.09
C GLU A 445 -13.53 20.60 -2.75
N LEU A 446 -14.28 20.91 -3.80
CA LEU A 446 -14.34 22.26 -4.37
C LEU A 446 -15.52 23.00 -3.76
N ARG A 447 -15.23 24.12 -3.12
CA ARG A 447 -16.22 24.91 -2.40
C ARG A 447 -16.17 26.35 -2.87
N TYR A 448 -17.32 26.99 -2.99
CA TYR A 448 -17.42 28.44 -3.15
C TYR A 448 -17.85 29.06 -1.83
N PHE A 449 -17.19 30.12 -1.43
CA PHE A 449 -17.55 30.92 -0.27
C PHE A 449 -17.87 32.33 -0.71
N GLU A 450 -18.84 32.95 -0.05
CA GLU A 450 -19.16 34.36 -0.23
C GLU A 450 -19.26 35.06 1.12
N ILE A 451 -18.55 36.17 1.25
CA ILE A 451 -18.48 37.01 2.44
C ILE A 451 -19.11 38.37 2.11
N GLN A 452 -20.18 38.75 2.82
CA GLN A 452 -20.81 40.07 2.63
C GLN A 452 -19.94 41.22 3.18
N PRO A 453 -20.20 42.49 2.79
CA PRO A 453 -19.48 43.63 3.34
C PRO A 453 -19.39 43.61 4.88
N GLY A 454 -18.16 43.70 5.42
CA GLY A 454 -17.90 43.64 6.86
C GLY A 454 -17.85 42.23 7.47
N GLY A 455 -18.06 41.18 6.67
CA GLY A 455 -17.99 39.78 7.09
C GLY A 455 -16.58 39.20 7.16
N TYR A 456 -16.45 38.04 7.79
CA TYR A 456 -15.19 37.30 7.94
C TYR A 456 -15.40 35.82 8.28
N THR A 457 -14.48 34.96 7.83
CA THR A 457 -14.40 33.55 8.24
C THR A 457 -13.88 33.41 9.67
N SER A 458 -13.95 32.23 10.26
CA SER A 458 -13.25 31.95 11.51
C SER A 458 -11.74 32.18 11.38
N LEU A 459 -11.11 32.67 12.44
CA LEU A 459 -9.65 32.74 12.57
C LEU A 459 -9.17 31.38 13.11
N GLU A 460 -8.42 30.63 12.30
CA GLU A 460 -8.09 29.24 12.61
C GLU A 460 -6.76 28.78 12.02
N LYS A 461 -6.29 27.61 12.48
CA LYS A 461 -5.16 26.85 11.92
C LYS A 461 -5.49 25.36 11.86
N HIS A 462 -4.88 24.64 10.94
CA HIS A 462 -5.05 23.19 10.75
C HIS A 462 -3.98 22.64 9.81
N VAL A 463 -3.84 21.31 9.76
CA VAL A 463 -2.80 20.63 8.99
C VAL A 463 -3.08 20.71 7.49
N HIS A 464 -4.33 20.59 7.03
CA HIS A 464 -4.61 20.67 5.58
C HIS A 464 -4.32 22.05 4.98
N ASP A 465 -3.87 22.08 3.73
CA ASP A 465 -3.60 23.33 3.01
C ASP A 465 -4.88 23.91 2.37
N HIS A 466 -4.86 25.20 2.05
CA HIS A 466 -5.88 25.83 1.21
C HIS A 466 -5.29 26.46 -0.04
N THR A 467 -5.96 26.22 -1.16
CA THR A 467 -5.83 27.05 -2.37
C THR A 467 -7.10 27.88 -2.53
N VAL A 468 -6.96 29.20 -2.38
CA VAL A 468 -8.05 30.19 -2.44
C VAL A 468 -7.95 30.95 -3.76
N ILE A 469 -8.97 30.89 -4.59
CA ILE A 469 -9.02 31.61 -5.87
C ILE A 469 -10.11 32.66 -5.78
N CYS A 470 -9.73 33.94 -5.73
CA CYS A 470 -10.69 35.03 -5.70
C CYS A 470 -11.40 35.15 -7.04
N VAL A 471 -12.74 35.11 -7.06
CA VAL A 471 -13.53 35.18 -8.31
C VAL A 471 -14.59 36.26 -8.30
N ARG A 472 -14.84 36.88 -7.14
CA ARG A 472 -15.78 37.99 -6.99
C ARG A 472 -15.24 39.05 -6.04
N GLY A 473 -15.19 40.29 -6.51
CA GLY A 473 -14.85 41.43 -5.67
C GLY A 473 -13.39 41.42 -5.22
N LYS A 474 -13.15 41.85 -3.99
CA LYS A 474 -11.82 41.85 -3.36
C LYS A 474 -11.96 41.55 -1.88
N GLY A 475 -10.98 40.83 -1.33
CA GLY A 475 -10.95 40.43 0.06
C GLY A 475 -9.55 40.49 0.63
N ILE A 476 -9.43 40.26 1.93
CA ILE A 476 -8.15 40.21 2.62
C ILE A 476 -7.95 38.81 3.16
N LEU A 477 -6.83 38.18 2.78
CA LEU A 477 -6.29 37.03 3.47
C LEU A 477 -5.37 37.53 4.58
N ALA A 478 -5.86 37.49 5.81
CA ALA A 478 -5.10 37.81 7.00
C ALA A 478 -4.36 36.55 7.47
N ARG A 479 -3.03 36.63 7.55
CA ARG A 479 -2.12 35.65 8.14
C ARG A 479 -1.38 36.33 9.29
N GLU A 480 -0.77 35.55 10.20
CA GLU A 480 -0.19 36.02 11.48
C GLU A 480 0.31 37.47 11.52
N LYS A 481 1.23 37.87 10.63
CA LYS A 481 1.79 39.24 10.57
C LYS A 481 1.51 39.97 9.25
N GLU A 482 0.70 39.38 8.37
CA GLU A 482 0.54 39.86 7.01
C GLU A 482 -0.93 39.93 6.61
N LYS A 483 -1.31 41.03 5.94
CA LYS A 483 -2.60 41.16 5.28
C LYS A 483 -2.37 41.24 3.77
N ILE A 484 -2.83 40.23 3.06
CA ILE A 484 -2.70 40.15 1.61
C ILE A 484 -4.05 40.53 0.99
N LEU A 485 -4.05 41.59 0.19
CA LEU A 485 -5.22 41.96 -0.62
C LEU A 485 -5.34 41.00 -1.80
N LEU A 486 -6.44 40.26 -1.86
CA LEU A 486 -6.80 39.40 -2.99
C LEU A 486 -7.81 40.13 -3.88
N LYS A 487 -7.45 40.36 -5.15
CA LYS A 487 -8.33 40.86 -6.21
C LYS A 487 -8.85 39.69 -7.04
N THR A 488 -9.86 39.93 -7.87
CA THR A 488 -10.37 38.91 -8.80
C THR A 488 -9.23 38.26 -9.59
N MET A 489 -9.23 36.93 -9.66
CA MET A 489 -8.22 36.04 -10.22
C MET A 489 -6.90 35.91 -9.44
N ASP A 490 -6.72 36.64 -8.33
CA ASP A 490 -5.59 36.38 -7.45
C ASP A 490 -5.77 35.06 -6.71
N ILE A 491 -4.66 34.36 -6.49
CA ILE A 491 -4.60 33.09 -5.78
C ILE A 491 -3.89 33.30 -4.44
N GLY A 492 -4.59 32.97 -3.36
CA GLY A 492 -4.02 32.86 -2.02
C GLY A 492 -3.69 31.42 -1.68
N TYR A 493 -2.50 31.18 -1.16
CA TYR A 493 -2.10 29.89 -0.59
C TYR A 493 -1.98 30.01 0.92
N VAL A 494 -2.57 29.07 1.64
CA VAL A 494 -2.40 28.92 3.08
C VAL A 494 -1.82 27.53 3.33
N GLY A 495 -0.58 27.49 3.81
CA GLY A 495 0.08 26.24 4.14
C GLY A 495 -0.30 25.69 5.51
N SER A 496 0.10 24.45 5.76
CA SER A 496 -0.21 23.69 6.96
C SER A 496 0.15 24.46 8.24
N LEU A 497 -0.76 24.41 9.22
CA LEU A 497 -0.70 25.01 10.55
C LEU A 497 -0.53 26.54 10.58
N GLN A 498 -0.69 27.22 9.45
CA GLN A 498 -0.66 28.68 9.42
C GLN A 498 -1.99 29.25 9.92
N THR A 499 -1.91 30.16 10.90
CA THR A 499 -3.08 30.92 11.34
C THR A 499 -3.55 31.85 10.23
N HIS A 500 -4.82 31.74 9.85
CA HIS A 500 -5.38 32.54 8.78
C HIS A 500 -6.86 32.89 8.96
N GLN A 501 -7.30 33.94 8.28
CA GLN A 501 -8.69 34.38 8.20
C GLN A 501 -8.92 35.13 6.88
N LEU A 502 -10.08 34.89 6.25
CA LEU A 502 -10.54 35.65 5.08
C LEU A 502 -11.58 36.68 5.50
N ARG A 503 -11.41 37.93 5.05
CA ARG A 503 -12.22 39.08 5.47
C ARG A 503 -12.68 39.89 4.26
N ASN A 504 -13.86 40.48 4.36
CA ASN A 504 -14.36 41.45 3.39
C ASN A 504 -14.44 42.85 3.99
N GLU A 505 -13.45 43.68 3.71
CA GLU A 505 -13.42 45.09 4.11
C GLU A 505 -13.93 46.03 2.99
N SER A 506 -14.53 45.47 1.94
CA SER A 506 -15.06 46.23 0.80
C SER A 506 -16.59 46.44 0.88
N GLN A 507 -17.12 47.30 0.02
CA GLN A 507 -18.56 47.58 -0.09
C GLN A 507 -19.33 46.60 -1.01
N LYS A 508 -18.63 45.61 -1.58
CA LYS A 508 -19.22 44.60 -2.49
C LYS A 508 -18.95 43.20 -1.93
N PRO A 509 -19.74 42.18 -2.29
CA PRO A 509 -19.46 40.80 -1.85
C PRO A 509 -18.08 40.32 -2.31
N PHE A 510 -17.39 39.59 -1.43
CA PHE A 510 -16.13 38.93 -1.70
C PHE A 510 -16.38 37.43 -1.83
N GLY A 511 -16.12 36.88 -3.01
CA GLY A 511 -16.36 35.47 -3.33
C GLY A 511 -15.10 34.79 -3.82
N PHE A 512 -14.88 33.56 -3.36
CA PHE A 512 -13.70 32.78 -3.71
C PHE A 512 -14.01 31.28 -3.76
N PHE A 513 -13.29 30.59 -4.64
CA PHE A 513 -13.19 29.14 -4.56
C PHE A 513 -12.13 28.73 -3.55
N CYS A 514 -12.39 27.64 -2.84
CA CYS A 514 -11.48 27.05 -1.89
C CYS A 514 -11.45 25.55 -2.14
N ILE A 515 -10.26 25.06 -2.48
CA ILE A 515 -9.98 23.65 -2.74
C ILE A 515 -9.24 23.08 -1.53
N VAL A 516 -9.75 21.98 -0.99
CA VAL A 516 -9.18 21.27 0.16
C VAL A 516 -9.33 19.76 -0.02
N ASP A 517 -8.55 18.98 0.72
CA ASP A 517 -8.72 17.52 0.75
C ASP A 517 -10.06 17.11 1.39
N LYS A 518 -10.69 16.08 0.82
CA LYS A 518 -11.96 15.52 1.30
C LYS A 518 -11.81 14.93 2.71
N ASN A 519 -10.73 14.20 2.93
CA ASN A 519 -10.36 13.69 4.24
C ASN A 519 -9.31 14.62 4.84
N ARG A 520 -9.71 15.42 5.83
CA ARG A 520 -8.85 16.43 6.44
C ARG A 520 -9.14 16.60 7.93
N ASP A 521 -8.20 17.19 8.64
CA ASP A 521 -8.35 17.51 10.06
C ASP A 521 -9.35 18.66 10.29
N LYS A 522 -9.90 18.72 11.52
CA LYS A 522 -10.80 19.81 11.90
C LYS A 522 -10.00 21.07 12.25
N PRO A 523 -10.48 22.26 11.86
CA PRO A 523 -9.87 23.52 12.27
C PRO A 523 -9.75 23.68 13.78
N ARG A 524 -8.64 24.25 14.22
CA ARG A 524 -8.32 24.54 15.63
C ARG A 524 -8.22 26.06 15.84
N LYS A 525 -8.44 26.50 17.08
CA LYS A 525 -8.09 27.87 17.52
C LYS A 525 -6.60 28.15 17.24
N PRO A 526 -6.22 29.40 16.92
CA PRO A 526 -4.84 29.82 16.69
C PRO A 526 -3.86 29.38 17.77
#